data_AF-A0A6V7SYX1-F1
#
_entry.id   AF-A0A6V7SYX1-F1
#
_cell.length_a   1.000
_cell.length_b   1.000
_cell.length_c   1.000
_cell.angle_alpha   90.00
_cell.angle_beta   90.00
_cell.angle_gamma   90.00
#
_symmetry.space_group_name_H-M   'P 1'
#
loop_
_entity.id
_entity.type
_entity.pdbx_description
1 polymer ?
#
loop_
_entity_poly.entity_id
_entity_poly.type
_entity_poly.pdbx_seq_one_letter_code
_entity_poly.pdbx_strand_id
1 'polypeptide(L)'
;MRETLEIEYERKSRGKSFLIAVRLIQIITTIIYVILFNLLSYTFLSLGEDEIKEYNIPKDQTDILQTNEIFYNYYKPFNIINIIFGSLSIILNIVHFLEVWGAKFLFINYKNSKIIKLICLNFQLLFTSLMFIENLENNSFFCNIRSYEYWFSNYNSDMLINVADKLCQLHSYANIFLSIFIIISLLDFLTLYINTETHFKKKFVFTFVKILSSNIYISLFYILLKNYYFYKTILPKYNVFNTDLLEEAIKTIIHYTQKHKDFCFYLVLISTAISSFLFNVLNCYDLYSIVKACKYSLFIGVIINGCTLFLIICQVIISSYVAQGSLFFCSYDNYLNAIQNENGNPLNTDIASPNIIETKWFCNLSYILYLYVANTVICFLSFVFDFFISCYMVFSAKYASKLS
;
A
#
# COMPACT_ATOMS: atom_id res chain seq x y z
N MET A 1 -17.07 40.08 29.69
CA MET A 1 -16.40 40.36 28.39
C MET A 1 -14.88 40.12 28.46
N ARG A 2 -14.18 40.55 29.52
CA ARG A 2 -12.74 40.28 29.71
C ARG A 2 -12.44 38.80 30.06
N GLU A 3 -13.16 38.22 31.01
CA GLU A 3 -13.06 36.79 31.36
C GLU A 3 -13.37 35.87 30.17
N THR A 4 -14.38 36.20 29.36
CA THR A 4 -14.71 35.44 28.15
C THR A 4 -13.61 35.49 27.10
N LEU A 5 -12.89 36.60 27.00
CA LEU A 5 -11.73 36.74 26.09
C LEU A 5 -10.49 36.00 26.63
N GLU A 6 -10.27 36.00 27.94
CA GLU A 6 -9.18 35.25 28.59
C GLU A 6 -9.39 33.73 28.46
N ILE A 7 -10.61 33.25 28.69
CA ILE A 7 -10.97 31.84 28.48
C ILE A 7 -10.78 31.43 27.01
N GLU A 8 -11.13 32.30 26.06
CA GLU A 8 -10.95 32.02 24.63
C GLU A 8 -9.47 32.05 24.21
N TYR A 9 -8.68 32.95 24.80
CA TYR A 9 -7.24 33.04 24.59
C TYR A 9 -6.51 31.82 25.16
N GLU A 10 -6.83 31.39 26.38
CA GLU A 10 -6.29 30.17 26.98
C GLU A 10 -6.65 28.93 26.16
N ARG A 11 -7.89 28.81 25.67
CA ARG A 11 -8.31 27.70 24.80
C ARG A 11 -7.52 27.67 23.49
N LYS A 12 -7.31 28.83 22.85
CA LYS A 12 -6.49 28.93 21.62
C LYS A 12 -5.02 28.60 21.89
N SER A 13 -4.47 29.01 23.03
CA SER A 13 -3.10 28.69 23.44
C SER A 13 -2.91 27.19 23.68
N ARG A 14 -3.78 26.56 24.48
CA ARG A 14 -3.76 25.11 24.76
C ARG A 14 -3.89 24.27 23.48
N GLY A 15 -4.75 24.69 22.56
CA GLY A 15 -4.92 24.02 21.25
C GLY A 15 -3.65 24.04 20.39
N LYS A 16 -2.91 25.17 20.39
CA LYS A 16 -1.61 25.26 19.70
C LYS A 16 -0.56 24.36 20.34
N SER A 17 -0.45 24.37 21.67
CA SER A 17 0.50 23.51 22.40
C SER A 17 0.23 22.02 22.16
N PHE A 18 -1.04 21.61 22.12
CA PHE A 18 -1.41 20.23 21.78
C PHE A 18 -0.97 19.83 20.37
N LEU A 19 -1.23 20.67 19.36
CA LEU A 19 -0.81 20.41 17.98
C LEU A 19 0.72 20.32 17.85
N ILE A 20 1.45 21.19 18.55
CA ILE A 20 2.92 21.14 18.61
C ILE A 20 3.40 19.81 19.20
N ALA A 21 2.80 19.38 20.32
CA ALA A 21 3.15 18.12 20.96
C ALA A 21 2.90 16.91 20.03
N VAL A 22 1.77 16.88 19.34
CA VAL A 22 1.44 15.83 18.35
C VAL A 22 2.51 15.76 17.25
N ARG A 23 2.99 16.91 16.74
CA ARG A 23 4.04 16.93 15.71
C ARG A 23 5.39 16.47 16.22
N LEU A 24 5.76 16.84 17.44
CA LEU A 24 6.99 16.33 18.05
C LEU A 24 6.94 14.81 18.23
N ILE A 25 5.82 14.28 18.73
CA ILE A 25 5.61 12.83 18.87
C ILE A 25 5.72 12.14 17.50
N GLN A 26 5.11 12.72 16.46
CA GLN A 26 5.18 12.16 15.10
C GLN A 26 6.61 12.12 14.55
N ILE A 27 7.38 13.20 14.73
CA ILE A 27 8.79 13.26 14.30
C ILE A 27 9.60 12.19 15.03
N ILE A 28 9.51 12.14 16.36
CA ILE A 28 10.25 11.18 17.19
C ILE A 28 9.88 9.74 16.80
N THR A 29 8.58 9.45 16.66
CA THR A 29 8.10 8.12 16.27
C THR A 29 8.62 7.72 14.89
N THR A 30 8.64 8.65 13.94
CA THR A 30 9.16 8.39 12.58
C THR A 30 10.66 8.11 12.61
N ILE A 31 11.44 8.88 13.38
CA ILE A 31 12.89 8.65 13.54
C ILE A 31 13.17 7.27 14.14
N ILE A 32 12.47 6.95 15.25
CA ILE A 32 12.61 5.65 15.91
C ILE A 32 12.26 4.53 14.92
N TYR A 33 11.15 4.64 14.21
CA TYR A 33 10.74 3.66 13.21
C TYR A 33 11.82 3.45 12.14
N VAL A 34 12.29 4.52 11.49
CA VAL A 34 13.28 4.42 10.40
C VAL A 34 14.59 3.81 10.88
N ILE A 35 15.12 4.25 12.03
CA ILE A 35 16.38 3.74 12.55
C ILE A 35 16.25 2.29 12.98
N LEU A 36 15.22 1.98 13.77
CA LEU A 36 15.01 0.65 14.35
C LEU A 36 14.82 -0.40 13.26
N PHE A 37 13.93 -0.15 12.31
CA PHE A 37 13.62 -1.12 11.26
C PHE A 37 14.76 -1.30 10.27
N ASN A 38 15.51 -0.24 9.97
CA ASN A 38 16.69 -0.37 9.12
C ASN A 38 17.78 -1.20 9.83
N LEU A 39 18.08 -0.89 11.09
CA LEU A 39 19.10 -1.59 11.87
C LEU A 39 18.73 -3.07 12.10
N LEU A 40 17.53 -3.34 12.59
CA LEU A 40 17.09 -4.71 12.89
C LEU A 40 17.03 -5.58 11.63
N SER A 41 16.59 -5.04 10.49
CA SER A 41 16.56 -5.79 9.23
C SER A 41 17.97 -6.25 8.83
N TYR A 42 18.96 -5.37 8.90
CA TYR A 42 20.36 -5.74 8.60
C TYR A 42 20.92 -6.73 9.63
N THR A 43 20.65 -6.49 10.92
CA THR A 43 21.14 -7.37 12.00
C THR A 43 20.57 -8.78 11.90
N PHE A 44 19.29 -8.96 11.58
CA PHE A 44 18.72 -10.30 11.44
C PHE A 44 19.19 -11.04 10.18
N LEU A 45 19.59 -10.31 9.14
CA LEU A 45 20.15 -10.90 7.93
C LEU A 45 21.66 -11.19 8.05
N SER A 46 22.36 -10.55 8.99
CA SER A 46 23.73 -10.91 9.36
C SER A 46 23.69 -12.04 10.38
N LEU A 47 24.34 -13.16 10.06
CA LEU A 47 24.39 -14.30 10.97
C LEU A 47 25.40 -14.02 12.09
N GLY A 48 25.00 -14.29 13.33
CA GLY A 48 25.87 -14.15 14.50
C GLY A 48 26.97 -15.21 14.55
N GLU A 49 28.02 -15.00 15.36
CA GLU A 49 29.12 -15.97 15.49
C GLU A 49 28.66 -17.35 15.95
N ASP A 50 27.62 -17.42 16.79
CA ASP A 50 27.05 -18.67 17.27
C ASP A 50 26.23 -19.39 16.19
N GLU A 51 25.46 -18.63 15.39
CA GLU A 51 24.70 -19.17 14.25
C GLU A 51 25.63 -19.66 13.13
N ILE A 52 26.73 -18.95 12.87
CA ILE A 52 27.76 -19.37 11.91
C ILE A 52 28.37 -20.72 12.30
N LYS A 53 28.63 -20.93 13.60
CA LYS A 53 29.14 -22.20 14.13
C LYS A 53 28.08 -23.29 14.08
N GLU A 54 26.85 -22.98 14.47
CA GLU A 54 25.73 -23.93 14.50
C GLU A 54 25.39 -24.46 13.09
N TYR A 55 25.39 -23.57 12.09
CA TYR A 55 25.03 -23.90 10.72
C TYR A 55 26.22 -24.26 9.82
N ASN A 56 27.44 -24.36 10.38
CA ASN A 56 28.69 -24.66 9.66
C ASN A 56 28.96 -23.76 8.44
N ILE A 57 28.77 -22.45 8.61
CA ILE A 57 28.92 -21.49 7.52
C ILE A 57 30.38 -21.02 7.44
N PRO A 58 30.98 -20.95 6.25
CA PRO A 58 32.31 -20.39 6.07
C PRO A 58 32.39 -18.96 6.61
N LYS A 59 33.47 -18.61 7.33
CA LYS A 59 33.63 -17.28 7.96
C LYS A 59 33.66 -16.12 6.97
N ASP A 60 33.93 -16.39 5.70
CA ASP A 60 33.88 -15.44 4.59
C ASP A 60 32.47 -15.22 4.00
N GLN A 61 31.47 -15.96 4.49
CA GLN A 61 30.07 -15.92 4.00
C GLN A 61 29.07 -15.46 5.07
N THR A 62 29.47 -14.57 5.97
CA THR A 62 28.58 -14.05 7.05
C THR A 62 27.34 -13.31 6.52
N ASP A 63 27.43 -12.74 5.32
CA ASP A 63 26.37 -11.96 4.66
C ASP A 63 25.63 -12.75 3.57
N ILE A 64 25.65 -14.09 3.65
CA ILE A 64 25.06 -14.97 2.62
C ILE A 64 23.56 -14.70 2.37
N LEU A 65 22.81 -14.29 3.40
CA LEU A 65 21.40 -13.94 3.29
C LEU A 65 21.17 -12.49 2.85
N GLN A 66 22.06 -11.56 3.19
CA GLN A 66 22.00 -10.19 2.67
C GLN A 66 22.27 -10.14 1.17
N THR A 67 23.15 -11.00 0.69
CA THR A 67 23.54 -11.09 -0.73
C THR A 67 22.59 -11.96 -1.56
N ASN A 68 21.66 -12.67 -0.94
CA ASN A 68 20.68 -13.51 -1.62
C ASN A 68 19.63 -12.68 -2.36
N GLU A 69 19.45 -12.93 -3.67
CA GLU A 69 18.54 -12.16 -4.53
C GLU A 69 17.08 -12.15 -4.05
N ILE A 70 16.61 -13.24 -3.44
CA ILE A 70 15.23 -13.36 -2.94
C ILE A 70 15.05 -12.51 -1.69
N PHE A 71 15.88 -12.69 -0.66
CA PHE A 71 15.81 -11.85 0.54
C PHE A 71 16.00 -10.36 0.19
N TYR A 72 16.98 -10.06 -0.67
CA TYR A 72 17.26 -8.72 -1.16
C TYR A 72 16.06 -8.03 -1.79
N ASN A 73 15.23 -8.77 -2.52
CA ASN A 73 14.00 -8.24 -3.12
C ASN A 73 12.96 -7.80 -2.07
N TYR A 74 12.93 -8.40 -0.88
CA TYR A 74 11.95 -8.04 0.16
C TYR A 74 12.47 -6.97 1.13
N TYR A 75 13.73 -7.04 1.59
CA TYR A 75 14.21 -6.13 2.63
C TYR A 75 14.74 -4.79 2.07
N LYS A 76 15.40 -4.78 0.90
CA LYS A 76 15.99 -3.54 0.37
C LYS A 76 14.93 -2.51 0.01
N PRO A 77 13.87 -2.85 -0.75
CA PRO A 77 12.86 -1.86 -1.11
C PRO A 77 12.13 -1.31 0.12
N PHE A 78 11.83 -2.16 1.11
CA PHE A 78 11.32 -1.76 2.42
C PHE A 78 12.22 -0.72 3.10
N ASN A 79 13.53 -0.97 3.20
CA ASN A 79 14.47 -0.02 3.79
C ASN A 79 14.56 1.29 3.01
N ILE A 80 14.59 1.23 1.67
CA ILE A 80 14.61 2.43 0.82
C ILE A 80 13.36 3.28 1.02
N ILE A 81 12.17 2.65 1.03
CA ILE A 81 10.90 3.34 1.25
C ILE A 81 10.88 3.97 2.63
N ASN A 82 11.25 3.21 3.67
CA ASN A 82 11.28 3.72 5.04
C ASN A 82 12.21 4.93 5.16
N ILE A 83 13.41 4.88 4.59
CA ILE A 83 14.35 6.01 4.64
C ILE A 83 13.81 7.21 3.87
N ILE A 84 13.39 7.03 2.61
CA ILE A 84 12.94 8.13 1.75
C ILE A 84 11.67 8.75 2.32
N PHE A 85 10.60 7.96 2.45
CA PHE A 85 9.31 8.48 2.90
C PHE A 85 9.29 8.84 4.38
N GLY A 86 10.09 8.17 5.22
CA GLY A 86 10.30 8.57 6.61
C GLY A 86 11.00 9.93 6.71
N SER A 87 12.05 10.17 5.91
CA SER A 87 12.73 11.46 5.86
C SER A 87 11.80 12.57 5.34
N LEU A 88 11.05 12.30 4.28
CA LEU A 88 10.01 13.21 3.76
C LEU A 88 8.95 13.53 4.81
N SER A 89 8.47 12.52 5.54
CA SER A 89 7.51 12.69 6.65
C SER A 89 8.09 13.57 7.77
N ILE A 90 9.35 13.39 8.15
CA ILE A 90 10.03 14.24 9.12
C ILE A 90 10.07 15.69 8.64
N ILE A 91 10.51 15.92 7.40
CA ILE A 91 10.60 17.27 6.81
C ILE A 91 9.23 17.96 6.81
N LEU A 92 8.18 17.26 6.36
CA LEU A 92 6.82 17.80 6.32
C LEU A 92 6.29 18.15 7.71
N ASN A 93 6.59 17.32 8.72
CA ASN A 93 6.20 17.60 10.10
C ASN A 93 6.97 18.78 10.70
N ILE A 94 8.23 18.99 10.33
CA ILE A 94 8.99 20.19 10.71
C ILE A 94 8.35 21.43 10.06
N VAL A 95 8.01 21.38 8.77
CA VAL A 95 7.32 22.49 8.08
C VAL A 95 6.00 22.82 8.77
N HIS A 96 5.22 21.80 9.13
CA HIS A 96 3.94 21.99 9.81
C HIS A 96 4.12 22.50 11.26
N PHE A 97 5.13 22.03 11.98
CA PHE A 97 5.50 22.55 13.29
C PHE A 97 5.83 24.05 13.22
N LEU A 98 6.62 24.47 12.23
CA LEU A 98 6.97 25.88 12.02
C LEU A 98 5.74 26.73 11.64
N GLU A 99 4.79 26.17 10.87
CA GLU A 99 3.51 26.82 10.57
C GLU A 99 2.69 27.08 11.84
N VAL A 100 2.54 26.08 12.71
CA VAL A 100 1.78 26.23 13.97
C VAL A 100 2.46 27.21 14.93
N TRP A 101 3.80 27.22 14.95
CA TRP A 101 4.60 28.16 15.74
C TRP A 101 4.46 29.60 15.23
N GLY A 102 4.20 29.80 13.94
CA GLY A 102 4.09 31.13 13.32
C GLY A 102 5.44 31.76 12.97
N ALA A 103 6.50 30.95 12.85
CA ALA A 103 7.81 31.41 12.42
C ALA A 103 7.78 31.75 10.92
N LYS A 104 8.21 32.95 10.52
CA LYS A 104 8.35 33.31 9.09
C LYS A 104 9.58 32.60 8.51
N PHE A 105 9.43 31.37 8.02
CA PHE A 105 10.52 30.61 7.43
C PHE A 105 10.39 30.53 5.89
N LEU A 106 11.49 30.79 5.17
CA LEU A 106 11.68 30.54 3.74
C LEU A 106 10.55 31.01 2.79
N PHE A 107 10.23 32.31 2.75
CA PHE A 107 9.30 32.90 1.76
C PHE A 107 7.87 32.32 1.71
N ILE A 108 7.51 31.40 2.62
CA ILE A 108 6.16 30.82 2.68
C ILE A 108 5.23 31.87 3.29
N ASN A 109 4.44 32.51 2.43
CA ASN A 109 3.34 33.35 2.86
C ASN A 109 2.24 32.44 3.43
N TYR A 110 2.11 32.36 4.76
CA TYR A 110 1.14 31.51 5.48
C TYR A 110 -0.34 31.83 5.22
N LYS A 111 -0.66 32.67 4.23
CA LYS A 111 -2.01 32.87 3.69
C LYS A 111 -2.71 31.56 3.28
N ASN A 112 -1.95 30.50 2.97
CA ASN A 112 -2.46 29.21 2.50
C ASN A 112 -2.29 28.04 3.50
N SER A 113 -2.31 28.29 4.81
CA SER A 113 -2.10 27.26 5.85
C SER A 113 -2.96 26.00 5.71
N LYS A 114 -4.22 26.13 5.26
CA LYS A 114 -5.11 24.99 4.98
C LYS A 114 -4.57 24.06 3.89
N ILE A 115 -3.94 24.61 2.86
CA ILE A 115 -3.36 23.84 1.75
C ILE A 115 -2.13 23.08 2.23
N ILE A 116 -1.28 23.72 3.03
CA ILE A 116 -0.09 23.08 3.61
C ILE A 116 -0.50 21.87 4.47
N LYS A 117 -1.50 22.04 5.35
CA LYS A 117 -2.06 20.97 6.20
C LYS A 117 -2.58 19.79 5.39
N LEU A 118 -3.28 20.09 4.31
CA LEU A 118 -3.84 19.10 3.42
C LEU A 118 -2.76 18.33 2.65
N ILE A 119 -1.74 19.02 2.15
CA ILE A 119 -0.58 18.40 1.49
C ILE A 119 0.14 17.49 2.47
N CYS A 120 0.39 17.96 3.70
CA CYS A 120 1.03 17.16 4.75
C CYS A 120 0.22 15.89 5.05
N LEU A 121 -1.10 16.03 5.22
CA LEU A 121 -1.99 14.88 5.44
C LEU A 121 -1.94 13.90 4.26
N ASN A 122 -1.98 14.38 3.02
CA ASN A 122 -1.92 13.52 1.84
C ASN A 122 -0.61 12.72 1.78
N PHE A 123 0.54 13.38 2.00
CA PHE A 123 1.83 12.69 2.04
C PHE A 123 1.94 11.71 3.22
N GLN A 124 1.36 12.04 4.37
CA GLN A 124 1.32 11.13 5.51
C GLN A 124 0.47 9.89 5.20
N LEU A 125 -0.68 10.06 4.54
CA LEU A 125 -1.51 8.95 4.07
C LEU A 125 -0.76 8.09 3.05
N LEU A 126 -0.02 8.71 2.13
CA LEU A 126 0.82 7.98 1.16
C LEU A 126 1.88 7.15 1.88
N PHE A 127 2.64 7.74 2.80
CA PHE A 127 3.64 7.02 3.59
C PHE A 127 3.02 5.86 4.38
N THR A 128 1.90 6.12 5.06
CA THR A 128 1.17 5.10 5.83
C THR A 128 0.65 3.98 4.92
N SER A 129 0.17 4.31 3.72
CA SER A 129 -0.32 3.32 2.75
C SER A 129 0.82 2.46 2.21
N LEU A 130 1.96 3.05 1.86
CA LEU A 130 3.15 2.32 1.40
C LEU A 130 3.67 1.40 2.50
N MET A 131 3.79 1.91 3.72
CA MET A 131 4.19 1.12 4.88
C MET A 131 3.22 -0.05 5.12
N PHE A 132 1.92 0.17 5.03
CA PHE A 132 0.92 -0.88 5.21
C PHE A 132 1.08 -2.01 4.19
N ILE A 133 1.14 -1.69 2.88
CA ILE A 133 1.18 -2.74 1.85
C ILE A 133 2.54 -3.44 1.83
N GLU A 134 3.65 -2.72 1.96
CA GLU A 134 4.99 -3.33 2.05
C GLU A 134 5.11 -4.23 3.29
N ASN A 135 4.59 -3.80 4.44
CA ASN A 135 4.61 -4.61 5.65
C ASN A 135 3.71 -5.84 5.55
N LEU A 136 2.57 -5.72 4.87
CA LEU A 136 1.67 -6.85 4.61
C LEU A 136 2.35 -7.87 3.69
N GLU A 137 3.05 -7.41 2.65
CA GLU A 137 3.80 -8.28 1.75
C GLU A 137 4.93 -9.00 2.47
N ASN A 138 5.77 -8.26 3.18
CA ASN A 138 6.91 -8.82 3.89
C ASN A 138 6.46 -9.79 5.00
N ASN A 139 5.41 -9.47 5.76
CA ASN A 139 4.83 -10.43 6.71
C ASN A 139 4.35 -11.69 6.00
N SER A 140 3.62 -11.56 4.89
CA SER A 140 3.13 -12.72 4.16
C SER A 140 4.25 -13.60 3.60
N PHE A 141 5.39 -13.02 3.25
CA PHE A 141 6.55 -13.77 2.79
C PHE A 141 7.30 -14.43 3.96
N PHE A 142 7.80 -13.63 4.91
CA PHE A 142 8.65 -14.11 6.00
C PHE A 142 7.91 -15.05 6.96
N CYS A 143 6.68 -14.73 7.33
CA CYS A 143 5.90 -15.60 8.24
C CYS A 143 5.47 -16.93 7.59
N ASN A 144 5.55 -17.04 6.25
CA ASN A 144 5.25 -18.27 5.51
C ASN A 144 6.50 -18.86 4.84
N ILE A 145 7.71 -18.55 5.33
CA ILE A 145 8.96 -18.97 4.66
C ILE A 145 9.02 -20.48 4.39
N ARG A 146 8.42 -21.30 5.25
CA ARG A 146 8.35 -22.76 5.12
C ARG A 146 7.69 -23.19 3.81
N SER A 147 6.72 -22.40 3.34
CA SER A 147 6.07 -22.63 2.06
C SER A 147 6.99 -22.42 0.86
N TYR A 148 8.15 -21.78 1.05
CA TYR A 148 9.15 -21.40 0.06
C TYR A 148 10.52 -22.05 0.27
N GLU A 149 10.67 -23.01 1.19
CA GLU A 149 11.96 -23.68 1.47
C GLU A 149 12.64 -24.24 0.22
N TYR A 150 11.85 -24.69 -0.76
CA TYR A 150 12.36 -25.22 -2.02
C TYR A 150 13.14 -24.17 -2.87
N TRP A 151 12.91 -22.86 -2.69
CA TRP A 151 13.73 -21.80 -3.30
C TRP A 151 15.14 -21.73 -2.73
N PHE A 152 15.33 -22.32 -1.55
CA PHE A 152 16.56 -22.27 -0.79
C PHE A 152 17.10 -23.67 -0.51
N SER A 153 16.83 -24.63 -1.40
CA SER A 153 17.29 -26.03 -1.28
C SER A 153 18.80 -26.19 -1.10
N ASN A 154 19.58 -25.20 -1.53
CA ASN A 154 21.04 -25.15 -1.36
C ASN A 154 21.50 -24.59 0.00
N TYR A 155 20.58 -24.20 0.88
CA TYR A 155 20.86 -23.61 2.18
C TYR A 155 20.39 -24.51 3.32
N ASN A 156 20.93 -24.28 4.52
CA ASN A 156 20.44 -24.92 5.74
C ASN A 156 19.02 -24.42 6.06
N SER A 157 18.04 -25.33 6.09
CA SER A 157 16.62 -25.00 6.31
C SER A 157 16.38 -24.33 7.67
N ASP A 158 17.01 -24.82 8.73
CA ASP A 158 16.81 -24.31 10.09
C ASP A 158 17.29 -22.86 10.22
N MET A 159 18.40 -22.52 9.56
CA MET A 159 18.91 -21.15 9.49
C MET A 159 17.89 -20.21 8.84
N LEU A 160 17.32 -20.60 7.70
CA LEU A 160 16.36 -19.78 6.98
C LEU A 160 15.09 -19.53 7.80
N ILE A 161 14.59 -20.58 8.44
CA ILE A 161 13.39 -20.52 9.28
C ILE A 161 13.63 -19.57 10.45
N ASN A 162 14.76 -19.71 11.14
CA ASN A 162 15.10 -18.86 12.28
C ASN A 162 15.20 -17.37 11.89
N VAL A 163 15.90 -17.06 10.79
CA VAL A 163 16.03 -15.67 10.30
C VAL A 163 14.67 -15.11 9.86
N ALA A 164 13.87 -15.89 9.14
CA ALA A 164 12.54 -15.48 8.72
C ALA A 164 11.57 -15.28 9.88
N ASP A 165 11.64 -16.09 10.93
CA ASP A 165 10.83 -15.92 12.14
C ASP A 165 11.15 -14.60 12.85
N LYS A 166 12.44 -14.23 12.94
CA LYS A 166 12.86 -12.92 13.47
C LYS A 166 12.35 -11.76 12.60
N LEU A 167 12.43 -11.89 11.28
CA LEU A 167 11.92 -10.88 10.33
C LEU A 167 10.38 -10.77 10.36
N CYS A 168 9.69 -11.90 10.50
CA CYS A 168 8.23 -11.94 10.71
C CYS A 168 7.83 -11.22 12.00
N GLN A 169 8.56 -11.44 13.10
CA GLN A 169 8.34 -10.70 14.36
C GLN A 169 8.58 -9.20 14.18
N LEU A 170 9.67 -8.80 13.52
CA LEU A 170 9.95 -7.40 13.20
C LEU A 170 8.77 -6.75 12.46
N HIS A 171 8.33 -7.35 11.37
CA HIS A 171 7.21 -6.85 10.57
C HIS A 171 5.86 -6.92 11.30
N SER A 172 5.71 -7.82 12.28
CA SER A 172 4.56 -7.81 13.20
C SER A 172 4.59 -6.58 14.13
N TYR A 173 5.76 -6.20 14.66
CA TYR A 173 5.93 -4.98 15.46
C TYR A 173 5.72 -3.69 14.65
N ALA A 174 5.96 -3.72 13.33
CA ALA A 174 5.69 -2.55 12.47
C ALA A 174 4.23 -2.11 12.52
N ASN A 175 3.29 -3.02 12.80
CA ASN A 175 1.86 -2.72 12.93
C ASN A 175 1.56 -1.75 14.09
N ILE A 176 2.40 -1.70 15.13
CA ILE A 176 2.28 -0.72 16.22
C ILE A 176 2.53 0.69 15.68
N PHE A 177 3.61 0.86 14.92
CA PHE A 177 3.95 2.14 14.29
C PHE A 177 2.90 2.55 13.26
N LEU A 178 2.41 1.61 12.45
CA LEU A 178 1.33 1.85 11.52
C LEU A 178 0.07 2.39 12.23
N SER A 179 -0.30 1.79 13.37
CA SER A 179 -1.43 2.24 14.18
C SER A 179 -1.24 3.66 14.69
N ILE A 180 -0.03 4.00 15.16
CA ILE A 180 0.30 5.37 15.59
C ILE A 180 0.16 6.36 14.42
N PHE A 181 0.68 6.05 13.24
CA PHE A 181 0.58 6.92 12.07
C PHE A 181 -0.86 7.13 11.61
N ILE A 182 -1.70 6.07 11.65
CA ILE A 182 -3.14 6.16 11.36
C ILE A 182 -3.84 7.11 12.34
N ILE A 183 -3.58 6.96 13.64
CA ILE A 183 -4.17 7.83 14.67
C ILE A 183 -3.80 9.29 14.42
N ILE A 184 -2.53 9.57 14.12
CA ILE A 184 -2.08 10.93 13.84
C ILE A 184 -2.73 11.49 12.57
N SER A 185 -2.82 10.69 11.50
CA SER A 185 -3.54 11.09 10.27
C SER A 185 -5.01 11.41 10.54
N LEU A 186 -5.66 10.67 11.45
CA LEU A 186 -7.04 10.93 11.85
C LEU A 186 -7.18 12.25 12.61
N LEU A 187 -6.25 12.57 13.52
CA LEU A 187 -6.24 13.86 14.23
C LEU A 187 -6.11 15.05 13.27
N ASP A 188 -5.26 14.90 12.24
CA ASP A 188 -5.07 15.90 11.20
C ASP A 188 -6.30 16.09 10.32
N PHE A 189 -6.90 14.97 9.93
CA PHE A 189 -8.18 14.96 9.23
C PHE A 189 -9.27 15.68 10.04
N LEU A 190 -9.41 15.36 11.34
CA LEU A 190 -10.40 15.99 12.22
C LEU A 190 -10.17 17.50 12.35
N THR A 191 -8.90 17.92 12.45
CA THR A 191 -8.53 19.34 12.50
C THR A 191 -8.94 20.06 11.21
N LEU A 192 -8.71 19.47 10.04
CA LEU A 192 -9.14 20.03 8.77
C LEU A 192 -10.67 20.01 8.61
N TYR A 193 -11.33 18.94 9.03
CA TYR A 193 -12.78 18.78 8.97
C TYR A 193 -13.53 19.82 9.81
N ILE A 194 -13.06 20.09 11.04
CA ILE A 194 -13.67 21.10 11.92
C ILE A 194 -13.52 22.50 11.31
N ASN A 195 -12.39 22.77 10.65
CA ASN A 195 -12.09 24.05 9.98
C ASN A 195 -12.71 24.19 8.57
N THR A 196 -13.42 23.17 8.09
CA THR A 196 -14.15 23.17 6.82
C THR A 196 -15.55 23.72 7.03
N GLU A 197 -16.01 24.54 6.07
CA GLU A 197 -17.34 25.13 6.12
C GLU A 197 -18.43 24.06 6.18
N THR A 198 -19.44 24.28 7.03
CA THR A 198 -20.49 23.28 7.36
C THR A 198 -21.14 22.64 6.13
N HIS A 199 -21.27 23.41 5.07
CA HIS A 199 -21.95 23.00 3.85
C HIS A 199 -21.06 22.20 2.90
N PHE A 200 -19.73 22.24 3.07
CA PHE A 200 -18.73 21.43 2.36
C PHE A 200 -18.25 20.20 3.15
N LYS A 201 -18.59 20.09 4.45
CA LYS A 201 -18.14 18.98 5.32
C LYS A 201 -18.39 17.59 4.74
N LYS A 202 -19.57 17.33 4.18
CA LYS A 202 -19.88 16.04 3.55
C LYS A 202 -18.97 15.76 2.35
N LYS A 203 -18.81 16.74 1.45
CA LYS A 203 -17.93 16.64 0.29
C LYS A 203 -16.47 16.40 0.71
N PHE A 204 -16.00 17.10 1.74
CA PHE A 204 -14.66 16.92 2.31
C PHE A 204 -14.40 15.48 2.78
N VAL A 205 -15.37 14.84 3.46
CA VAL A 205 -15.24 13.43 3.88
C VAL A 205 -15.06 12.52 2.68
N PHE A 206 -15.89 12.63 1.64
CA PHE A 206 -15.76 11.78 0.45
C PHE A 206 -14.47 12.07 -0.33
N THR A 207 -14.07 13.32 -0.47
CA THR A 207 -12.78 13.67 -1.07
C THR A 207 -11.62 13.04 -0.29
N PHE A 208 -11.69 13.02 1.05
CA PHE A 208 -10.69 12.33 1.87
C PHE A 208 -10.64 10.82 1.62
N VAL A 209 -11.79 10.15 1.54
CA VAL A 209 -11.84 8.70 1.21
C VAL A 209 -11.28 8.44 -0.18
N LYS A 210 -11.58 9.29 -1.16
CA LYS A 210 -11.02 9.17 -2.51
C LYS A 210 -9.49 9.36 -2.52
N ILE A 211 -8.95 10.29 -1.72
CA ILE A 211 -7.49 10.47 -1.56
C ILE A 211 -6.85 9.23 -0.93
N LEU A 212 -7.46 8.68 0.13
CA LEU A 212 -6.98 7.46 0.75
C LEU A 212 -6.95 6.31 -0.26
N SER A 213 -8.03 6.11 -1.01
CA SER A 213 -8.12 5.09 -2.06
C SER A 213 -7.07 5.30 -3.16
N SER A 214 -6.81 6.55 -3.54
CA SER A 214 -5.77 6.91 -4.51
C SER A 214 -4.36 6.58 -4.00
N ASN A 215 -4.07 6.86 -2.73
CA ASN A 215 -2.78 6.50 -2.11
C ASN A 215 -2.61 4.99 -1.95
N ILE A 216 -3.69 4.25 -1.68
CA ILE A 216 -3.69 2.78 -1.71
C ILE A 216 -3.39 2.29 -3.14
N TYR A 217 -3.98 2.89 -4.18
CA TYR A 217 -3.66 2.54 -5.57
C TYR A 217 -2.20 2.79 -5.95
N ILE A 218 -1.59 3.91 -5.50
CA ILE A 218 -0.16 4.15 -5.70
C ILE A 218 0.66 3.04 -5.04
N SER A 219 0.30 2.70 -3.80
CA SER A 219 1.02 1.69 -3.01
C SER A 219 0.88 0.29 -3.63
N LEU A 220 -0.32 -0.07 -4.10
CA LEU A 220 -0.58 -1.31 -4.84
C LEU A 220 0.18 -1.35 -6.16
N PHE A 221 0.18 -0.26 -6.93
CA PHE A 221 0.91 -0.19 -8.19
C PHE A 221 2.40 -0.45 -7.97
N TYR A 222 2.99 0.16 -6.94
CA TYR A 222 4.37 -0.08 -6.57
C TYR A 222 4.65 -1.55 -6.24
N ILE A 223 3.85 -2.15 -5.35
CA ILE A 223 4.00 -3.56 -4.94
C ILE A 223 3.80 -4.51 -6.10
N LEU A 224 2.81 -4.28 -6.94
CA LEU A 224 2.58 -5.07 -8.14
C LEU A 224 3.74 -4.95 -9.12
N LEU A 225 4.30 -3.76 -9.31
CA LEU A 225 5.46 -3.56 -10.17
C LEU A 225 6.70 -4.31 -9.63
N LYS A 226 6.94 -4.23 -8.31
CA LYS A 226 7.99 -4.99 -7.61
C LYS A 226 7.81 -6.50 -7.82
N ASN A 227 6.61 -7.02 -7.58
CA ASN A 227 6.29 -8.43 -7.76
C ASN A 227 6.38 -8.88 -9.21
N TYR A 228 5.95 -8.05 -10.16
CA TYR A 228 6.11 -8.32 -11.59
C TYR A 228 7.58 -8.47 -11.97
N TYR A 229 8.43 -7.55 -11.48
CA TYR A 229 9.85 -7.61 -11.74
C TYR A 229 10.49 -8.85 -11.12
N PHE A 230 10.17 -9.16 -9.86
CA PHE A 230 10.63 -10.37 -9.17
C PHE A 230 10.25 -11.64 -9.95
N TYR A 231 8.98 -11.72 -10.38
CA TYR A 231 8.45 -12.82 -11.16
C TYR A 231 9.14 -12.98 -12.52
N LYS A 232 9.45 -11.88 -13.22
CA LYS A 232 10.08 -11.96 -14.55
C LYS A 232 11.60 -12.15 -14.52
N THR A 233 12.28 -11.77 -13.44
CA THR A 233 13.76 -11.69 -13.43
C THR A 233 14.44 -12.62 -12.45
N ILE A 234 13.85 -12.84 -11.26
CA ILE A 234 14.46 -13.61 -10.18
C ILE A 234 13.86 -15.01 -10.17
N LEU A 235 12.54 -15.13 -10.10
CA LEU A 235 11.84 -16.41 -9.97
C LEU A 235 12.18 -17.44 -11.08
N PRO A 236 12.37 -17.07 -12.36
CA PRO A 236 12.69 -18.03 -13.41
C PRO A 236 14.04 -18.72 -13.21
N LYS A 237 14.99 -18.09 -12.49
CA LYS A 237 16.30 -18.68 -12.17
C LYS A 237 16.20 -19.85 -11.19
N TYR A 238 15.13 -19.88 -10.39
CA TYR A 238 14.87 -20.90 -9.38
C TYR A 238 13.80 -21.91 -9.83
N ASN A 239 13.31 -21.76 -11.06
CA ASN A 239 12.30 -22.66 -11.60
C ASN A 239 12.98 -23.91 -12.15
N VAL A 240 12.85 -25.04 -11.44
CA VAL A 240 13.42 -26.35 -11.82
C VAL A 240 12.44 -27.13 -12.71
N PHE A 241 11.65 -26.43 -13.52
CA PHE A 241 10.54 -27.06 -14.24
C PHE A 241 11.00 -27.68 -15.55
N ASN A 242 10.87 -29.01 -15.64
CA ASN A 242 10.99 -29.75 -16.89
C ASN A 242 9.61 -30.29 -17.31
N THR A 243 9.05 -29.73 -18.38
CA THR A 243 7.76 -30.16 -18.95
C THR A 243 7.84 -31.50 -19.66
N ASP A 244 9.03 -31.97 -20.06
CA ASP A 244 9.20 -32.95 -21.14
C ASP A 244 8.48 -34.27 -20.86
N LEU A 245 8.37 -34.65 -19.58
CA LEU A 245 7.76 -35.89 -19.11
C LEU A 245 6.22 -35.86 -18.96
N LEU A 246 5.56 -34.72 -19.24
CA LEU A 246 4.10 -34.57 -19.12
C LEU A 246 3.36 -34.88 -20.43
N GLU A 247 2.11 -35.31 -20.33
CA GLU A 247 1.19 -35.43 -21.47
C GLU A 247 0.92 -34.07 -22.15
N GLU A 248 0.70 -34.07 -23.46
CA GLU A 248 0.55 -32.87 -24.29
C GLU A 248 -0.69 -32.02 -23.91
N ALA A 249 -1.76 -32.66 -23.44
CA ALA A 249 -2.93 -31.98 -22.91
C ALA A 249 -2.59 -31.20 -21.62
N ILE A 250 -1.84 -31.79 -20.70
CA ILE A 250 -1.40 -31.16 -19.45
C ILE A 250 -0.43 -30.01 -19.74
N LYS A 251 0.52 -30.21 -20.67
CA LYS A 251 1.42 -29.15 -21.16
C LYS A 251 0.65 -27.94 -21.70
N THR A 252 -0.38 -28.18 -22.50
CA THR A 252 -1.23 -27.13 -23.07
C THR A 252 -1.99 -26.36 -21.99
N ILE A 253 -2.55 -27.05 -21.00
CA ILE A 253 -3.26 -26.43 -19.86
C ILE A 253 -2.29 -25.55 -19.04
N ILE A 254 -1.08 -26.04 -18.75
CA ILE A 254 -0.05 -25.28 -18.01
C ILE A 254 0.31 -24.01 -18.78
N HIS A 255 0.62 -24.14 -20.07
CA HIS A 255 1.00 -23.00 -20.91
C HIS A 255 -0.10 -21.93 -20.98
N TYR A 256 -1.35 -22.35 -21.18
CA TYR A 256 -2.50 -21.43 -21.21
C TYR A 256 -2.70 -20.74 -19.85
N THR A 257 -2.55 -21.49 -18.75
CA THR A 257 -2.67 -20.98 -17.38
C THR A 257 -1.62 -19.91 -17.09
N GLN A 258 -0.36 -20.14 -17.48
CA GLN A 258 0.72 -19.16 -17.33
C GLN A 258 0.47 -17.90 -18.18
N LYS A 259 0.03 -18.05 -19.43
CA LYS A 259 -0.33 -16.92 -20.30
C LYS A 259 -1.47 -16.09 -19.71
N HIS A 260 -2.49 -16.75 -19.15
CA HIS A 260 -3.61 -16.10 -18.50
C HIS A 260 -3.18 -15.36 -17.23
N LYS A 261 -2.32 -15.97 -16.40
CA LYS A 261 -1.74 -15.34 -15.21
C LYS A 261 -0.98 -14.05 -15.54
N ASP A 262 -0.11 -14.11 -16.54
CA ASP A 262 0.65 -12.94 -17.02
C ASP A 262 -0.28 -11.82 -17.50
N PHE A 263 -1.33 -12.17 -18.25
CA PHE A 263 -2.32 -11.21 -18.71
C PHE A 263 -3.10 -10.55 -17.56
N CYS A 264 -3.55 -11.34 -16.57
CA CYS A 264 -4.21 -10.83 -15.37
C CYS A 264 -3.30 -9.88 -14.60
N PHE A 265 -2.03 -10.25 -14.38
CA PHE A 265 -1.09 -9.40 -13.66
C PHE A 265 -0.86 -8.07 -14.39
N TYR A 266 -0.69 -8.12 -15.71
CA TYR A 266 -0.52 -6.93 -16.54
C TYR A 266 -1.75 -6.00 -16.51
N LEU A 267 -2.96 -6.56 -16.56
CA LEU A 267 -4.21 -5.80 -16.43
C LEU A 267 -4.32 -5.10 -15.07
N VAL A 268 -4.00 -5.79 -13.97
CA VAL A 268 -4.01 -5.17 -12.64
C VAL A 268 -2.97 -4.06 -12.57
N LEU A 269 -1.77 -4.26 -13.11
CA LEU A 269 -0.71 -3.26 -13.11
C LEU A 269 -1.09 -2.00 -13.90
N ILE A 270 -1.63 -2.14 -15.11
CA ILE A 270 -2.11 -0.98 -15.89
C ILE A 270 -3.29 -0.29 -15.20
N SER A 271 -4.28 -1.05 -14.75
CA SER A 271 -5.47 -0.47 -14.14
C SER A 271 -5.14 0.26 -12.84
N THR A 272 -4.22 -0.25 -12.02
CA THR A 272 -3.71 0.45 -10.83
C THR A 272 -2.91 1.70 -11.18
N ALA A 273 -2.08 1.66 -12.23
CA ALA A 273 -1.35 2.83 -12.72
C ALA A 273 -2.30 3.96 -13.14
N ILE A 274 -3.26 3.65 -14.03
CA ILE A 274 -4.26 4.61 -14.52
C ILE A 274 -5.09 5.16 -13.36
N SER A 275 -5.56 4.29 -12.45
CA SER A 275 -6.31 4.68 -11.26
C SER A 275 -5.52 5.65 -10.38
N SER A 276 -4.25 5.32 -10.11
CA SER A 276 -3.42 6.14 -9.23
C SER A 276 -3.24 7.55 -9.80
N PHE A 277 -2.94 7.67 -11.09
CA PHE A 277 -2.75 8.98 -11.71
C PHE A 277 -4.06 9.76 -11.77
N LEU A 278 -5.11 9.15 -12.33
CA LEU A 278 -6.39 9.80 -12.55
C LEU A 278 -7.03 10.24 -11.23
N PHE A 279 -7.11 9.36 -10.22
CA PHE A 279 -7.72 9.73 -8.95
C PHE A 279 -6.91 10.78 -8.18
N ASN A 280 -5.58 10.76 -8.23
CA ASN A 280 -4.79 11.83 -7.60
C ASN A 280 -5.08 13.21 -8.22
N VAL A 281 -5.10 13.29 -9.55
CA VAL A 281 -5.39 14.56 -10.25
C VAL A 281 -6.79 15.06 -9.92
N LEU A 282 -7.78 14.17 -9.96
CA LEU A 282 -9.17 14.51 -9.66
C LEU A 282 -9.38 14.96 -8.21
N ASN A 283 -8.75 14.26 -7.27
CA ASN A 283 -8.87 14.61 -5.87
C ASN A 283 -8.18 15.93 -5.55
N CYS A 284 -7.03 16.22 -6.17
CA CYS A 284 -6.39 17.54 -6.07
C CYS A 284 -7.29 18.66 -6.59
N TYR A 285 -8.01 18.43 -7.69
CA TYR A 285 -8.99 19.38 -8.22
C TYR A 285 -10.18 19.58 -7.25
N ASP A 286 -10.75 18.51 -6.72
CA ASP A 286 -11.85 18.59 -5.74
C ASP A 286 -11.44 19.32 -4.46
N LEU A 287 -10.23 19.03 -3.96
CA LEU A 287 -9.67 19.72 -2.80
C LEU A 287 -9.53 21.22 -3.05
N TYR A 288 -8.99 21.60 -4.20
CA TYR A 288 -8.89 23.01 -4.59
C TYR A 288 -10.27 23.67 -4.69
N SER A 289 -11.26 22.96 -5.25
CA SER A 289 -12.66 23.41 -5.34
C SER A 289 -13.30 23.64 -3.97
N ILE A 290 -13.10 22.71 -3.02
CA ILE A 290 -13.57 22.84 -1.63
C ILE A 290 -12.92 24.03 -0.93
N VAL A 291 -11.61 24.23 -1.11
CA VAL A 291 -10.87 25.33 -0.49
C VAL A 291 -11.30 26.69 -1.06
N LYS A 292 -11.67 26.76 -2.34
CA LYS A 292 -12.12 28.00 -3.00
C LYS A 292 -13.63 28.27 -2.92
N ALA A 293 -14.42 27.37 -2.35
CA ALA A 293 -15.88 27.49 -2.24
C ALA A 293 -16.59 27.89 -3.55
N CYS A 294 -16.06 27.46 -4.71
CA CYS A 294 -16.52 27.95 -6.01
C CYS A 294 -17.63 27.05 -6.58
N LYS A 295 -18.78 27.66 -6.93
CA LYS A 295 -19.93 26.91 -7.49
C LYS A 295 -19.68 26.42 -8.92
N TYR A 296 -18.90 27.16 -9.71
CA TYR A 296 -18.57 26.77 -11.08
C TYR A 296 -17.67 25.53 -11.13
N SER A 297 -16.75 25.38 -10.17
CA SER A 297 -15.93 24.17 -10.05
C SER A 297 -16.72 22.97 -9.54
N LEU A 298 -17.83 23.17 -8.81
CA LEU A 298 -18.75 22.08 -8.47
C LEU A 298 -19.49 21.52 -9.69
N PHE A 299 -19.94 22.39 -10.60
CA PHE A 299 -20.62 21.96 -11.84
C PHE A 299 -19.66 21.17 -12.76
N ILE A 300 -18.44 21.66 -12.97
CA ILE A 300 -17.41 20.94 -13.71
C ILE A 300 -17.09 19.58 -13.02
N GLY A 301 -17.02 19.58 -11.69
CA GLY A 301 -16.82 18.36 -10.90
C GLY A 301 -17.89 17.29 -11.12
N VAL A 302 -19.16 17.66 -11.34
CA VAL A 302 -20.24 16.71 -11.67
C VAL A 302 -19.95 15.97 -12.99
N ILE A 303 -19.56 16.70 -14.04
CA ILE A 303 -19.25 16.12 -15.36
C ILE A 303 -18.07 15.17 -15.25
N ILE A 304 -16.99 15.63 -14.59
CA ILE A 304 -15.78 14.85 -14.41
C ILE A 304 -16.04 13.56 -13.60
N ASN A 305 -16.81 13.65 -12.51
CA ASN A 305 -17.20 12.48 -11.72
C ASN A 305 -18.04 11.49 -12.53
N GLY A 306 -18.97 11.98 -13.37
CA GLY A 306 -19.77 11.14 -14.26
C GLY A 306 -18.92 10.35 -15.26
N CYS A 307 -17.97 11.02 -15.93
CA CYS A 307 -17.03 10.34 -16.84
C CYS A 307 -16.13 9.35 -16.10
N THR A 308 -15.70 9.70 -14.88
CA THR A 308 -14.83 8.85 -14.05
C THR A 308 -15.56 7.58 -13.58
N LEU A 309 -16.85 7.68 -13.28
CA LEU A 309 -17.67 6.52 -12.90
C LEU A 309 -17.70 5.45 -14.00
N PHE A 310 -17.76 5.84 -15.28
CA PHE A 310 -17.68 4.88 -16.38
C PHE A 310 -16.36 4.10 -16.37
N LEU A 311 -15.23 4.78 -16.16
CA LEU A 311 -13.93 4.12 -16.05
C LEU A 311 -13.85 3.18 -14.85
N ILE A 312 -14.43 3.57 -13.71
CA ILE A 312 -14.45 2.72 -12.50
C ILE A 312 -15.32 1.48 -12.72
N ILE A 313 -16.45 1.58 -13.44
CA ILE A 313 -17.29 0.42 -13.79
C ILE A 313 -16.47 -0.59 -14.60
N CYS A 314 -15.71 -0.13 -15.60
CA CYS A 314 -14.79 -1.00 -16.35
C CYS A 314 -13.76 -1.66 -15.43
N GLN A 315 -13.21 -0.93 -14.45
CA GLN A 315 -12.27 -1.48 -13.48
C GLN A 315 -12.91 -2.53 -12.55
N VAL A 316 -14.16 -2.36 -12.14
CA VAL A 316 -14.90 -3.36 -11.34
C VAL A 316 -15.06 -4.66 -12.13
N ILE A 317 -15.36 -4.59 -13.43
CA ILE A 317 -15.46 -5.76 -14.31
C ILE A 317 -14.10 -6.47 -14.41
N ILE A 318 -13.02 -5.72 -14.67
CA ILE A 318 -11.66 -6.26 -14.72
C ILE A 318 -11.27 -6.90 -13.39
N SER A 319 -11.59 -6.24 -12.27
CA SER A 319 -11.30 -6.74 -10.92
C SER A 319 -12.01 -8.05 -10.62
N SER A 320 -13.27 -8.19 -11.07
CA SER A 320 -14.05 -9.41 -10.93
C SER A 320 -13.44 -10.56 -11.74
N TYR A 321 -12.98 -10.29 -12.96
CA TYR A 321 -12.27 -11.25 -13.80
C TYR A 321 -10.96 -11.72 -13.15
N VAL A 322 -10.16 -10.79 -12.63
CA VAL A 322 -8.90 -11.09 -11.92
C VAL A 322 -9.16 -11.91 -10.66
N ALA A 323 -10.21 -11.60 -9.90
CA ALA A 323 -10.57 -12.36 -8.71
C ALA A 323 -10.91 -13.82 -9.05
N GLN A 324 -11.69 -14.05 -10.11
CA GLN A 324 -12.00 -15.40 -10.58
C GLN A 324 -10.75 -16.15 -11.07
N GLY A 325 -9.89 -15.48 -11.85
CA GLY A 325 -8.61 -16.05 -12.29
C GLY A 325 -7.71 -16.45 -11.11
N SER A 326 -7.60 -15.59 -10.10
CA SER A 326 -6.84 -15.86 -8.87
C SER A 326 -7.31 -17.10 -8.13
N LEU A 327 -8.63 -17.25 -7.95
CA LEU A 327 -9.21 -18.44 -7.32
C LEU A 327 -8.88 -19.71 -8.10
N PHE A 328 -8.97 -19.65 -9.44
CA PHE A 328 -8.59 -20.77 -10.29
C PHE A 328 -7.12 -21.15 -10.10
N PHE A 329 -6.20 -20.18 -10.13
CA PHE A 329 -4.77 -20.43 -9.92
C PHE A 329 -4.47 -21.05 -8.55
N CYS A 330 -5.12 -20.58 -7.48
CA CYS A 330 -4.98 -21.17 -6.14
C CYS A 330 -5.48 -22.62 -6.05
N SER A 331 -6.46 -23.01 -6.88
CA SER A 331 -7.01 -24.37 -6.93
C SER A 331 -6.31 -25.28 -7.95
N TYR A 332 -5.31 -24.77 -8.66
CA TYR A 332 -4.75 -25.42 -9.84
C TYR A 332 -4.08 -26.77 -9.55
N ASP A 333 -3.37 -26.90 -8.42
CA ASP A 333 -2.75 -28.16 -8.03
C ASP A 333 -3.81 -29.24 -7.75
N ASN A 334 -4.93 -28.86 -7.10
CA ASN A 334 -6.05 -29.77 -6.88
C ASN A 334 -6.72 -30.18 -8.20
N TYR A 335 -6.83 -29.24 -9.14
CA TYR A 335 -7.36 -29.50 -10.48
C TYR A 335 -6.50 -30.48 -11.28
N LEU A 336 -5.17 -30.30 -11.28
CA LEU A 336 -4.24 -31.23 -11.92
C LEU A 336 -4.28 -32.62 -11.26
N ASN A 337 -4.29 -32.68 -9.93
CA ASN A 337 -4.37 -33.94 -9.19
C ASN A 337 -5.66 -34.72 -9.49
N ALA A 338 -6.79 -34.02 -9.64
CA ALA A 338 -8.07 -34.65 -9.99
C ALA A 338 -8.00 -35.30 -11.40
N ILE A 339 -7.51 -34.56 -12.40
CA ILE A 339 -7.37 -35.06 -13.78
C ILE A 339 -6.37 -36.22 -13.86
N GLN A 340 -5.27 -36.15 -13.12
CA GLN A 340 -4.26 -37.20 -13.10
C GLN A 340 -4.74 -38.48 -12.41
N ASN A 341 -5.54 -38.36 -11.34
CA ASN A 341 -6.15 -39.50 -10.66
C ASN A 341 -7.23 -40.19 -11.49
N GLU A 342 -7.94 -39.46 -12.36
CA GLU A 342 -8.89 -40.05 -13.32
C GLU A 342 -8.18 -40.86 -14.43
N ASN A 343 -6.94 -40.52 -14.77
CA ASN A 343 -6.16 -41.18 -15.84
C ASN A 343 -5.28 -42.35 -15.36
N GLY A 344 -5.29 -42.70 -14.06
CA GLY A 344 -4.75 -43.97 -13.55
C GLY A 344 -3.23 -44.14 -13.46
N ASN A 345 -2.42 -43.12 -13.76
CA ASN A 345 -0.96 -43.18 -13.68
C ASN A 345 -0.40 -42.21 -12.62
N PRO A 346 -0.01 -42.69 -11.42
CA PRO A 346 0.67 -41.85 -10.44
C PRO A 346 2.10 -41.56 -10.91
N LEU A 347 2.44 -40.28 -11.04
CA LEU A 347 3.81 -39.83 -11.30
C LEU A 347 4.70 -40.12 -10.08
N ASN A 348 5.90 -40.63 -10.35
CA ASN A 348 6.96 -40.70 -9.36
C ASN A 348 7.24 -39.27 -8.86
N THR A 349 7.03 -39.03 -7.57
CA THR A 349 6.95 -37.71 -6.91
C THR A 349 8.27 -36.92 -6.86
N ASP A 350 9.35 -37.44 -7.44
CA ASP A 350 10.65 -36.75 -7.48
C ASP A 350 10.76 -35.71 -8.61
N ILE A 351 9.73 -35.60 -9.47
CA ILE A 351 9.61 -34.53 -10.46
C ILE A 351 8.77 -33.43 -9.81
N ALA A 352 9.40 -32.31 -9.45
CA ALA A 352 8.73 -31.13 -8.92
C ALA A 352 7.43 -30.84 -9.71
N SER A 353 6.29 -30.87 -9.01
CA SER A 353 4.99 -30.80 -9.68
C SER A 353 4.88 -29.53 -10.53
N PRO A 354 4.28 -29.64 -11.71
CA PRO A 354 4.68 -28.92 -12.90
C PRO A 354 4.30 -27.43 -12.95
N ASN A 355 3.86 -26.85 -11.83
CA ASN A 355 3.48 -25.44 -11.75
C ASN A 355 3.53 -24.87 -10.33
N ILE A 356 4.02 -25.63 -9.32
CA ILE A 356 3.84 -25.28 -7.91
C ILE A 356 4.48 -23.94 -7.60
N ILE A 357 5.70 -23.68 -8.09
CA ILE A 357 6.51 -22.57 -7.61
C ILE A 357 5.84 -21.20 -7.87
N GLU A 358 5.55 -20.93 -9.13
CA GLU A 358 4.98 -19.64 -9.53
C GLU A 358 3.48 -19.54 -9.20
N THR A 359 2.76 -20.65 -9.22
CA THR A 359 1.32 -20.69 -8.93
C THR A 359 1.08 -20.54 -7.43
N LYS A 360 1.88 -21.22 -6.59
CA LYS A 360 1.87 -21.05 -5.13
C LYS A 360 2.29 -19.63 -4.75
N TRP A 361 3.31 -19.07 -5.40
CA TRP A 361 3.68 -17.66 -5.19
C TRP A 361 2.55 -16.70 -5.58
N PHE A 362 1.92 -16.87 -6.75
CA PHE A 362 0.80 -16.02 -7.16
C PHE A 362 -0.41 -16.18 -6.22
N CYS A 363 -0.69 -17.41 -5.77
CA CYS A 363 -1.73 -17.66 -4.79
C CYS A 363 -1.42 -16.99 -3.44
N ASN A 364 -0.15 -16.97 -3.05
CA ASN A 364 0.29 -16.25 -1.88
C ASN A 364 0.11 -14.73 -2.05
N LEU A 365 0.11 -14.16 -3.26
CA LEU A 365 -0.27 -12.76 -3.52
C LEU A 365 -1.78 -12.48 -3.45
N SER A 366 -2.62 -13.46 -3.12
CA SER A 366 -4.08 -13.30 -3.07
C SER A 366 -4.56 -12.14 -2.19
N TYR A 367 -3.84 -11.82 -1.11
CA TYR A 367 -4.18 -10.69 -0.24
C TYR A 367 -3.96 -9.33 -0.93
N ILE A 368 -2.94 -9.17 -1.78
CA ILE A 368 -2.72 -7.94 -2.58
C ILE A 368 -3.84 -7.78 -3.61
N LEU A 369 -4.23 -8.89 -4.25
CA LEU A 369 -5.34 -8.89 -5.21
C LEU A 369 -6.67 -8.59 -4.52
N TYR A 370 -6.90 -9.13 -3.32
CA TYR A 370 -8.06 -8.81 -2.50
C TYR A 370 -8.09 -7.32 -2.13
N LEU A 371 -6.96 -6.75 -1.69
CA LEU A 371 -6.85 -5.32 -1.40
C LEU A 371 -7.14 -4.47 -2.63
N TYR A 372 -6.66 -4.87 -3.81
CA TYR A 372 -7.00 -4.22 -5.07
C TYR A 372 -8.51 -4.20 -5.32
N VAL A 373 -9.16 -5.36 -5.27
CA VAL A 373 -10.62 -5.49 -5.49
C VAL A 373 -11.40 -4.65 -4.46
N ALA A 374 -11.05 -4.77 -3.18
CA ALA A 374 -11.70 -4.03 -2.10
C ALA A 374 -11.55 -2.51 -2.29
N ASN A 375 -10.34 -2.05 -2.65
CA ASN A 375 -10.09 -0.64 -2.93
C ASN A 375 -10.89 -0.14 -4.15
N THR A 376 -11.05 -0.97 -5.18
CA THR A 376 -11.90 -0.64 -6.35
C THR A 376 -13.36 -0.46 -5.95
N VAL A 377 -13.90 -1.31 -5.09
CA VAL A 377 -15.28 -1.18 -4.57
C VAL A 377 -15.43 0.09 -3.73
N ILE A 378 -14.51 0.36 -2.81
CA ILE A 378 -14.52 1.59 -1.98
C ILE A 378 -14.46 2.83 -2.87
N CYS A 379 -13.60 2.81 -3.90
CA CYS A 379 -13.47 3.88 -4.86
C CYS A 379 -14.79 4.12 -5.62
N PHE A 380 -15.39 3.06 -6.15
CA PHE A 380 -16.68 3.11 -6.83
C PHE A 380 -17.76 3.77 -5.97
N LEU A 381 -17.95 3.28 -4.74
CA LEU A 381 -18.94 3.84 -3.82
C LEU A 381 -18.66 5.32 -3.52
N SER A 382 -17.40 5.68 -3.30
CA SER A 382 -17.00 7.06 -2.99
C SER A 382 -17.31 8.03 -4.13
N PHE A 383 -17.06 7.63 -5.38
CA PHE A 383 -17.40 8.43 -6.56
C PHE A 383 -18.92 8.52 -6.79
N VAL A 384 -19.68 7.44 -6.55
CA VAL A 384 -21.14 7.47 -6.62
C VAL A 384 -21.72 8.47 -5.62
N PHE A 385 -21.29 8.41 -4.36
CA PHE A 385 -21.78 9.33 -3.34
C PHE A 385 -21.36 10.78 -3.62
N ASP A 386 -20.11 11.02 -4.03
CA ASP A 386 -19.65 12.37 -4.36
C ASP A 386 -20.37 12.95 -5.59
N PHE A 387 -20.74 12.12 -6.57
CA PHE A 387 -21.58 12.54 -7.70
C PHE A 387 -22.94 13.05 -7.22
N PHE A 388 -23.67 12.26 -6.43
CA PHE A 388 -24.98 12.67 -5.90
C PHE A 388 -24.91 13.91 -5.01
N ILE A 389 -23.88 14.01 -4.16
CA ILE A 389 -23.67 15.19 -3.32
C ILE A 389 -23.37 16.43 -4.16
N SER A 390 -22.53 16.29 -5.18
CA SER A 390 -22.18 17.40 -6.07
C SER A 390 -23.41 17.88 -6.85
N CYS A 391 -24.22 16.97 -7.39
CA CYS A 391 -25.50 17.29 -8.02
C CYS A 391 -26.43 18.03 -7.05
N TYR A 392 -26.58 17.52 -5.81
CA TYR A 392 -27.40 18.16 -4.80
C TYR A 392 -26.89 19.58 -4.47
N MET A 393 -25.58 19.78 -4.30
CA MET A 393 -25.01 21.09 -3.99
C MET A 393 -25.16 22.09 -5.14
N VAL A 394 -25.09 21.64 -6.39
CA VAL A 394 -25.23 22.50 -7.58
C VAL A 394 -26.69 22.91 -7.80
N PHE A 395 -27.63 21.96 -7.72
CA PHE A 395 -29.02 22.14 -8.12
C PHE A 395 -30.00 22.41 -6.97
N SER A 396 -29.58 22.30 -5.71
CA SER A 396 -30.45 22.60 -4.56
C SER A 396 -30.65 24.11 -4.36
N ALA A 397 -31.91 24.53 -4.24
CA ALA A 397 -32.30 25.90 -3.91
C ALA A 397 -31.66 26.40 -2.59
N LYS A 398 -31.40 25.49 -1.63
CA LYS A 398 -30.75 25.79 -0.33
C LYS A 398 -29.32 26.33 -0.47
N TYR A 399 -28.64 26.00 -1.56
CA TYR A 399 -27.28 26.43 -1.88
C TYR A 399 -27.25 27.49 -2.99
N ALA A 400 -28.38 27.71 -3.67
CA ALA A 400 -28.56 28.80 -4.62
C ALA A 400 -28.80 30.16 -3.94
N SER A 401 -29.34 30.19 -2.71
CA SER A 401 -29.76 31.43 -2.03
C SER A 401 -28.69 32.11 -1.16
N LYS A 402 -27.49 31.55 -1.00
CA LYS A 402 -26.37 32.16 -0.25
C LYS A 402 -25.42 32.98 -1.14
N LEU A 403 -25.97 33.53 -2.21
CA LEU A 403 -25.24 34.15 -3.33
C LEU A 403 -25.53 35.66 -3.48
N SER A 404 -26.02 36.32 -2.43
CA SER A 404 -26.02 37.79 -2.35
C SER A 404 -24.78 38.29 -1.64
#